data_AF-A0A957X4D9-F1
#
_entry.id   AF-A0A957X4D9-F1
#
_cell.length_a   1.000
_cell.length_b   1.000
_cell.length_c   1.000
_cell.angle_alpha   90.00
_cell.angle_beta   90.00
_cell.angle_gamma   90.00
#
_symmetry.space_group_name_H-M   'P 1'
#
loop_
_entity.id
_entity.type
_entity.pdbx_description
1 polymer ?
#
loop_
_entity_poly.entity_id
_entity_poly.type
_entity_poly.pdbx_seq_one_letter_code
_entity_poly.pdbx_strand_id
1 'polypeptide(L)'
;EAMTLADRIALMQDGRIIQYAPPREIYNQPDDVFGGWFMGNPGMNFFEGLFQQAHDGAYHLPFFAQPLRLNSANGNVAQLTLGIRPEHVKVSTTQSGNAVLAQVVDRAIVIGGQTLLQLKVGELTCKAKLPAGQGNGLGNEVWVEFPLDRVRLFGADGHHPDVALLVS
;
A
#
# COMPACT_ATOMS: atom_id res chain seq x y z
N GLU A 1 8.56 17.94 6.43
CA GLU A 1 8.32 19.27 7.05
C GLU A 1 6.92 19.82 6.75
N ALA A 2 6.38 19.65 5.53
CA ALA A 2 5.02 20.09 5.20
C ALA A 2 3.91 19.54 6.12
N MET A 3 4.11 18.36 6.72
CA MET A 3 3.12 17.73 7.62
C MET A 3 2.95 18.40 8.98
N THR A 4 3.87 19.27 9.40
CA THR A 4 3.94 19.76 10.80
C THR A 4 3.74 21.26 10.95
N LEU A 5 3.62 22.03 9.85
CA LEU A 5 3.71 23.49 9.90
C LEU A 5 2.47 24.23 9.37
N ALA A 6 1.64 23.58 8.55
CA ALA A 6 0.54 24.25 7.84
C ALA A 6 -0.80 23.60 8.14
N ASP A 7 -1.84 24.42 8.32
CA ASP A 7 -3.22 23.95 8.50
C ASP A 7 -3.74 23.25 7.24
N ARG A 8 -3.31 23.74 6.06
CA ARG A 8 -3.59 23.17 4.74
C ARG A 8 -2.40 23.39 3.82
N ILE A 9 -2.19 22.46 2.90
CA ILE A 9 -1.17 22.58 1.85
C ILE A 9 -1.83 22.36 0.49
N ALA A 10 -1.29 23.00 -0.55
CA ALA A 10 -1.60 22.69 -1.93
C ALA A 10 -0.55 21.72 -2.45
N LEU A 11 -0.93 20.46 -2.65
CA LEU A 11 -0.13 19.49 -3.37
C LEU A 11 -0.24 19.80 -4.86
N MET A 12 0.90 19.97 -5.53
CA MET A 12 0.94 20.34 -6.94
C MET A 12 1.78 19.37 -7.77
N GLN A 13 1.33 19.10 -8.98
CA GLN A 13 2.05 18.34 -10.00
C GLN A 13 1.90 19.08 -11.34
N ASP A 14 3.00 19.28 -12.07
CA ASP A 14 3.01 19.93 -13.39
C ASP A 14 2.24 21.26 -13.46
N GLY A 15 2.39 22.08 -12.41
CA GLY A 15 1.76 23.39 -12.29
C GLY A 15 0.26 23.37 -11.95
N ARG A 16 -0.34 22.19 -11.71
CA ARG A 16 -1.74 22.05 -11.30
C ARG A 16 -1.83 21.64 -9.84
N ILE A 17 -2.85 22.15 -9.14
CA ILE A 17 -3.19 21.69 -7.79
C ILE A 17 -3.90 20.34 -7.95
N ILE A 18 -3.32 19.33 -7.32
CA ILE A 18 -3.89 17.98 -7.23
C ILE A 18 -4.86 17.92 -6.06
N GLN A 19 -4.41 18.35 -4.88
CA GLN A 19 -5.21 18.32 -3.66
C GLN A 19 -4.86 19.51 -2.77
N TYR A 20 -5.88 20.19 -2.24
CA TYR A 20 -5.72 21.29 -1.28
C TYR A 20 -6.42 20.95 0.05
N ALA A 21 -5.67 20.35 0.97
CA ALA A 21 -6.21 19.80 2.21
C ALA A 21 -5.17 19.86 3.35
N PRO A 22 -5.56 19.60 4.61
CA PRO A 22 -4.61 19.37 5.69
C PRO A 22 -3.60 18.28 5.30
N PRO A 23 -2.30 18.41 5.61
CA PRO A 23 -1.30 17.43 5.22
C PRO A 23 -1.60 15.99 5.65
N ARG A 24 -2.22 15.83 6.82
CA ARG A 24 -2.64 14.53 7.36
C ARG A 24 -3.77 13.91 6.53
N GLU A 25 -4.62 14.71 5.93
CA GLU A 25 -5.69 14.26 5.03
C GLU A 25 -5.09 13.73 3.73
N ILE A 26 -4.26 14.52 3.06
CA ILE A 26 -3.52 14.08 1.85
C ILE A 26 -2.69 12.82 2.13
N TYR A 27 -2.10 12.71 3.33
CA TYR A 27 -1.37 11.50 3.72
C TYR A 27 -2.26 10.26 3.85
N ASN A 28 -3.40 10.38 4.54
CA ASN A 28 -4.28 9.24 4.85
C ASN A 28 -5.24 8.88 3.72
N GLN A 29 -5.64 9.87 2.93
CA GLN A 29 -6.65 9.84 1.88
C GLN A 29 -6.20 10.75 0.72
N PRO A 30 -5.09 10.42 0.05
CA PRO A 30 -4.68 11.18 -1.13
C PRO A 30 -5.71 11.00 -2.23
N ASP A 31 -6.03 12.07 -2.97
CA ASP A 31 -7.01 12.01 -4.07
C ASP A 31 -6.50 11.22 -5.27
N ASP A 32 -5.16 11.10 -5.41
CA ASP A 32 -4.52 10.35 -6.48
C ASP A 32 -3.24 9.59 -6.03
N VAL A 33 -2.69 8.81 -6.96
CA VAL A 33 -1.41 8.09 -6.78
C VAL A 33 -0.23 9.02 -6.49
N PHE A 34 -0.21 10.22 -7.05
CA PHE A 34 0.90 11.17 -6.86
C PHE A 34 0.94 11.66 -5.41
N GLY A 35 -0.18 12.07 -4.82
CA GLY A 35 -0.25 12.44 -3.42
C GLY A 35 0.12 11.29 -2.50
N GLY A 36 -0.25 10.07 -2.87
CA GLY A 36 0.13 8.89 -2.14
C GLY A 36 1.62 8.56 -2.20
N TRP A 37 2.25 8.77 -3.35
CA TRP A 37 3.69 8.59 -3.56
C TRP A 37 4.52 9.71 -2.92
N PHE A 38 4.07 10.96 -3.06
CA PHE A 38 4.79 12.15 -2.64
C PHE A 38 4.72 12.39 -1.13
N MET A 39 3.54 12.18 -0.52
CA MET A 39 3.37 12.41 0.91
C MET A 39 3.93 11.23 1.70
N GLY A 40 4.95 11.46 2.53
CA GLY A 40 5.55 10.45 3.41
C GLY A 40 6.98 10.07 3.03
N ASN A 41 7.68 9.40 3.95
CA ASN A 41 9.01 8.86 3.67
C ASN A 41 9.20 7.47 4.34
N PRO A 42 9.23 6.38 3.55
CA PRO A 42 8.93 6.33 2.12
C PRO A 42 7.45 6.63 1.81
N GLY A 43 7.14 6.94 0.55
CA GLY A 43 5.77 7.04 0.05
C GLY A 43 5.04 5.68 0.05
N MET A 44 3.77 5.66 -0.40
CA MET A 44 3.01 4.41 -0.53
C MET A 44 3.69 3.41 -1.46
N ASN A 45 3.48 2.12 -1.16
CA ASN A 45 3.67 1.06 -2.12
C ASN A 45 2.51 1.10 -3.12
N PHE A 46 2.82 0.98 -4.41
CA PHE A 46 1.83 0.90 -5.48
C PHE A 46 2.07 -0.35 -6.34
N PHE A 47 0.99 -1.02 -6.71
CA PHE A 47 1.03 -2.21 -7.54
C PHE A 47 -0.05 -2.15 -8.60
N GLU A 48 0.38 -2.08 -9.85
CA GLU A 48 -0.49 -2.01 -11.02
C GLU A 48 -0.73 -3.41 -11.58
N GLY A 49 -1.87 -3.61 -12.26
CA GLY A 49 -2.13 -4.83 -13.02
C GLY A 49 -2.20 -6.12 -12.19
N LEU A 50 -2.42 -6.00 -10.86
CA LEU A 50 -2.50 -7.17 -9.98
C LEU A 50 -3.81 -7.94 -10.10
N PHE A 51 -4.88 -7.28 -10.55
CA PHE A 51 -6.21 -7.85 -10.52
C PHE A 51 -6.45 -8.74 -11.75
N GLN A 52 -6.09 -10.01 -11.62
CA GLN A 52 -6.42 -11.05 -12.58
C GLN A 52 -7.69 -11.78 -12.12
N GLN A 53 -8.74 -11.71 -12.94
CA GLN A 53 -10.02 -12.34 -12.62
C GLN A 53 -9.94 -13.86 -12.82
N ALA A 54 -10.32 -14.62 -11.80
CA ALA A 54 -10.53 -16.05 -11.90
C ALA A 54 -11.93 -16.36 -12.45
N HIS A 55 -12.13 -17.62 -12.86
CA HIS A 55 -13.41 -18.09 -13.44
C HIS A 55 -14.62 -17.95 -12.51
N ASP A 56 -14.41 -17.83 -11.19
CA ASP A 56 -15.45 -17.68 -10.17
C ASP A 56 -15.79 -16.20 -9.87
N GLY A 57 -15.18 -15.26 -10.60
CA GLY A 57 -15.35 -13.82 -10.40
C GLY A 57 -14.53 -13.23 -9.25
N ALA A 58 -13.69 -14.02 -8.58
CA ALA A 58 -12.73 -13.53 -7.59
C ALA A 58 -11.42 -13.07 -8.25
N TYR A 59 -10.62 -12.31 -7.50
CA TYR A 59 -9.33 -11.78 -7.96
C TYR A 59 -8.19 -12.36 -7.13
N HIS A 60 -7.23 -12.98 -7.80
CA HIS A 60 -6.04 -13.54 -7.16
C HIS A 60 -4.89 -12.56 -7.25
N LEU A 61 -4.36 -12.13 -6.10
CA LEU A 61 -3.27 -11.18 -6.01
C LEU A 61 -2.10 -11.83 -5.25
N PRO A 62 -0.83 -11.62 -5.66
CA PRO A 62 0.32 -12.26 -5.00
C PRO A 62 0.47 -11.94 -3.51
N PHE A 63 -0.05 -10.80 -3.05
CA PHE A 63 0.03 -10.36 -1.66
C PHE A 63 -1.07 -10.92 -0.74
N PHE A 64 -1.98 -11.74 -1.28
CA PHE A 64 -3.13 -12.24 -0.54
C PHE A 64 -3.24 -13.76 -0.73
N ALA A 65 -3.24 -14.51 0.38
CA ALA A 65 -3.41 -15.96 0.32
C ALA A 65 -4.83 -16.37 -0.13
N GLN A 66 -5.83 -15.53 0.15
CA GLN A 66 -7.21 -15.74 -0.25
C GLN A 66 -7.59 -14.79 -1.40
N PRO A 67 -8.47 -15.24 -2.32
CA PRO A 67 -8.98 -14.39 -3.40
C PRO A 67 -9.76 -13.18 -2.84
N LEU A 68 -9.64 -12.04 -3.51
CA LEU A 68 -10.38 -10.84 -3.18
C LEU A 68 -11.67 -10.76 -4.00
N ARG A 69 -12.73 -10.21 -3.39
CA ARG A 69 -13.96 -9.85 -4.09
C ARG A 69 -14.06 -8.33 -4.16
N LEU A 70 -14.49 -7.83 -5.31
CA LEU A 70 -14.69 -6.42 -5.57
C LEU A 70 -16.15 -6.19 -5.91
N ASN A 71 -16.72 -5.09 -5.41
CA ASN A 71 -17.96 -4.56 -5.97
C ASN A 71 -17.58 -3.73 -7.20
N SER A 72 -17.55 -4.37 -8.37
CA SER A 72 -17.37 -3.66 -9.64
C SER A 72 -18.72 -3.65 -10.37
N ALA A 73 -19.47 -2.56 -10.20
CA ALA A 73 -20.70 -2.38 -10.96
C ALA A 73 -20.38 -2.12 -12.44
N ASN A 74 -19.28 -1.41 -12.76
CA ASN A 74 -18.89 -1.01 -14.13
C ASN A 74 -17.38 -0.72 -14.34
N GLY A 75 -16.50 -1.02 -13.38
CA GLY A 75 -15.09 -0.60 -13.43
C GLY A 75 -14.18 -1.57 -14.18
N ASN A 76 -13.22 -1.04 -14.96
CA ASN A 76 -12.14 -1.85 -15.56
C ASN A 76 -11.14 -2.29 -14.49
N VAL A 77 -11.46 -3.39 -13.81
CA VAL A 77 -10.70 -3.89 -12.65
C VAL A 77 -9.25 -4.22 -13.01
N ALA A 78 -8.98 -4.64 -14.25
CA ALA A 78 -7.62 -4.97 -14.71
C ALA A 78 -6.64 -3.79 -14.67
N GLN A 79 -7.15 -2.55 -14.66
CA GLN A 79 -6.33 -1.33 -14.61
C GLN A 79 -6.27 -0.71 -13.21
N LEU A 80 -6.75 -1.41 -12.18
CA LEU A 80 -6.66 -0.91 -10.82
C LEU A 80 -5.24 -1.00 -10.28
N THR A 81 -4.85 0.05 -9.57
CA THR A 81 -3.63 0.14 -8.79
C THR A 81 -3.95 -0.05 -7.32
N LEU A 82 -3.26 -0.98 -6.67
CA LEU A 82 -3.33 -1.18 -5.23
C LEU A 82 -2.31 -0.28 -4.53
N GLY A 83 -2.76 0.56 -3.61
CA GLY A 83 -1.91 1.40 -2.75
C GLY A 83 -1.93 0.95 -1.30
N ILE A 84 -0.78 0.89 -0.64
CA ILE A 84 -0.68 0.69 0.81
C ILE A 84 0.54 1.40 1.42
N ARG A 85 0.34 2.07 2.55
CA ARG A 85 1.43 2.73 3.29
C ARG A 85 2.40 1.69 3.86
N PRO A 86 3.72 1.91 3.80
CA PRO A 86 4.71 0.97 4.33
C PRO A 86 4.48 0.59 5.80
N GLU A 87 4.02 1.52 6.64
CA GLU A 87 3.72 1.27 8.05
C GLU A 87 2.42 0.49 8.29
N HIS A 88 1.59 0.31 7.26
CA HIS A 88 0.40 -0.54 7.32
C HIS A 88 0.68 -1.98 6.85
N VAL A 89 1.83 -2.23 6.23
CA VAL A 89 2.28 -3.59 5.87
C VAL A 89 2.70 -4.31 7.15
N LYS A 90 2.00 -5.38 7.49
CA LYS A 90 2.33 -6.19 8.68
C LYS A 90 3.36 -7.25 8.31
N VAL A 91 4.31 -7.47 9.20
CA VAL A 91 5.39 -8.45 9.05
C VAL A 91 5.42 -9.34 10.30
N SER A 92 5.52 -10.65 10.11
CA SER A 92 5.51 -11.66 11.18
C SER A 92 6.50 -12.79 10.88
N THR A 93 6.91 -13.51 11.93
CA THR A 93 7.70 -14.75 11.80
C THR A 93 6.81 -15.99 11.61
N THR A 94 5.50 -15.86 11.81
CA THR A 94 4.53 -16.96 11.70
C THR A 94 3.41 -16.62 10.72
N GLN A 95 2.96 -17.63 9.97
CA GLN A 95 1.81 -17.51 9.08
C GLN A 95 0.53 -17.28 9.88
N SER A 96 -0.30 -16.36 9.41
CA SER A 96 -1.65 -16.12 9.96
C SER A 96 -2.55 -15.46 8.94
N GLY A 97 -3.85 -15.79 8.94
CA GLY A 97 -4.84 -15.11 8.12
C GLY A 97 -4.47 -15.11 6.63
N ASN A 98 -4.46 -13.92 6.02
CA ASN A 98 -4.13 -13.73 4.61
C ASN A 98 -2.64 -13.49 4.33
N ALA A 99 -1.77 -13.70 5.32
CA ALA A 99 -0.35 -13.46 5.14
C ALA A 99 0.28 -14.41 4.12
N VAL A 100 1.19 -13.87 3.30
CA VAL A 100 1.96 -14.61 2.30
C VAL A 100 3.44 -14.59 2.64
N LEU A 101 4.17 -15.59 2.17
CA LEU A 101 5.62 -15.67 2.39
C LEU A 101 6.33 -14.61 1.56
N ALA A 102 7.28 -13.91 2.17
CA ALA A 102 8.13 -12.91 1.54
C ALA A 102 9.59 -13.10 1.93
N GLN A 103 10.49 -12.72 1.03
CA GLN A 103 11.92 -12.64 1.30
C GLN A 103 12.31 -11.22 1.69
N VAL A 104 13.10 -11.08 2.75
CA VAL A 104 13.74 -9.81 3.12
C VAL A 104 14.95 -9.63 2.20
N VAL A 105 14.89 -8.65 1.30
CA VAL A 105 15.97 -8.37 0.34
C VAL A 105 16.87 -7.23 0.77
N ASP A 106 16.35 -6.31 1.58
CA ASP A 106 17.14 -5.24 2.20
C ASP A 106 16.55 -4.80 3.54
N ARG A 107 17.40 -4.24 4.40
CA ARG A 107 17.05 -3.74 5.72
C ARG A 107 17.85 -2.49 6.06
N ALA A 108 17.14 -1.43 6.39
CA ALA A 108 17.71 -0.18 6.88
C ALA A 108 17.09 0.24 8.21
N ILE A 109 17.89 0.88 9.08
CA ILE A 109 17.37 1.61 10.24
C ILE A 109 17.13 3.05 9.79
N VAL A 110 15.94 3.57 10.07
CA VAL A 110 15.57 4.96 9.77
C VAL A 110 15.40 5.76 11.06
N ILE A 111 15.14 7.06 10.91
CA ILE A 111 14.98 8.01 12.02
C ILE A 111 13.96 7.45 13.05
N GLY A 112 14.29 7.60 14.33
CA GLY A 112 13.47 7.07 15.43
C GLY A 112 13.68 5.58 15.73
N GLY A 113 14.72 4.95 15.16
CA GLY A 113 15.05 3.55 15.40
C GLY A 113 14.09 2.56 14.74
N GLN A 114 13.25 3.04 13.82
CA GLN A 114 12.34 2.21 13.04
C GLN A 114 13.13 1.40 12.01
N THR A 115 12.59 0.24 11.63
CA THR A 115 13.21 -0.61 10.61
C THR A 115 12.41 -0.48 9.31
N LEU A 116 13.08 -0.09 8.24
CA LEU A 116 12.54 -0.16 6.89
C LEU A 116 13.04 -1.46 6.24
N LEU A 117 12.10 -2.31 5.84
CA LEU A 117 12.37 -3.53 5.10
C LEU A 117 12.00 -3.33 3.63
N GLN A 118 12.81 -3.85 2.74
CA GLN A 118 12.41 -4.18 1.38
C GLN A 118 12.15 -5.68 1.31
N LEU A 119 10.98 -6.05 0.83
CA LEU A 119 10.45 -7.40 0.81
C LEU A 119 10.14 -7.82 -0.63
N LYS A 120 10.42 -9.07 -0.99
CA LYS A 120 10.07 -9.67 -2.28
C LYS A 120 8.98 -10.73 -2.08
N VAL A 121 7.88 -10.63 -2.82
CA VAL A 121 6.75 -11.58 -2.84
C VAL A 121 6.52 -11.99 -4.30
N GLY A 122 6.84 -13.23 -4.65
CA GLY A 122 6.94 -13.63 -6.06
C GLY A 122 7.92 -12.72 -6.79
N GLU A 123 7.50 -12.08 -7.89
CA GLU A 123 8.31 -11.09 -8.61
C GLU A 123 8.08 -9.64 -8.16
N LEU A 124 7.17 -9.41 -7.22
CA LEU A 124 6.84 -8.07 -6.74
C LEU A 124 7.70 -7.70 -5.55
N THR A 125 7.98 -6.41 -5.39
CA THR A 125 8.69 -5.88 -4.22
C THR A 125 7.84 -4.85 -3.49
N CYS A 126 7.88 -4.86 -2.17
CA CYS A 126 7.19 -3.90 -1.33
C CYS A 126 8.08 -3.44 -0.18
N LYS A 127 7.75 -2.29 0.40
CA LYS A 127 8.40 -1.73 1.57
C LYS A 127 7.49 -1.89 2.78
N ALA A 128 8.05 -2.35 3.89
CA ALA A 128 7.38 -2.38 5.19
C ALA A 128 8.17 -1.54 6.20
N LYS A 129 7.47 -0.70 6.96
CA LYS A 129 8.09 0.18 7.97
C LYS A 129 7.63 -0.23 9.36
N LEU A 130 8.54 -0.82 10.12
CA LEU A 130 8.27 -1.42 11.41
C LEU A 130 8.67 -0.45 12.53
N PRO A 131 7.88 -0.39 13.63
CA PRO A 131 8.29 0.27 14.86
C PRO A 131 9.64 -0.23 15.40
N ALA A 132 10.29 0.59 16.21
CA ALA A 132 11.55 0.24 16.85
C ALA A 132 11.41 -1.10 17.62
N GLY A 133 12.40 -1.97 17.47
CA GLY A 133 12.43 -3.29 18.10
C GLY A 133 11.64 -4.39 17.37
N GLN A 134 10.62 -4.07 16.56
CA GLN A 134 9.85 -5.09 15.83
C GLN A 134 10.61 -5.71 14.66
N GLY A 135 11.66 -5.05 14.17
CA GLY A 135 12.57 -5.65 13.19
C GLY A 135 13.55 -6.67 13.77
N ASN A 136 13.69 -6.73 15.10
CA ASN A 136 14.70 -7.56 15.75
C ASN A 136 14.35 -9.05 15.62
N GLY A 137 15.34 -9.88 15.27
CA GLY A 137 15.15 -11.32 15.14
C GLY A 137 14.39 -11.78 13.89
N LEU A 138 13.97 -10.86 13.01
CA LEU A 138 13.46 -11.24 11.69
C LEU A 138 14.59 -11.86 10.87
N GLY A 139 14.35 -13.06 10.33
CA GLY A 139 15.23 -13.73 9.39
C GLY A 139 15.10 -13.17 7.97
N ASN A 140 15.57 -13.96 6.99
CA ASN A 140 15.45 -13.61 5.56
C ASN A 140 14.10 -13.99 4.97
N GLU A 141 13.31 -14.79 5.67
CA GLU A 141 11.95 -15.17 5.29
C GLU A 141 10.99 -14.70 6.38
N VAL A 142 9.91 -14.04 5.94
CA VAL A 142 8.89 -13.46 6.81
C VAL A 142 7.51 -13.63 6.18
N TRP A 143 6.48 -13.56 7.00
CA TRP A 143 5.09 -13.53 6.56
C TRP A 143 4.60 -12.08 6.49
N VAL A 144 4.00 -11.72 5.36
CA VAL A 144 3.54 -10.36 5.06
C VAL A 144 2.04 -10.35 4.87
N GLU A 145 1.35 -9.46 5.58
CA GLU A 145 -0.08 -9.24 5.44
C GLU A 145 -0.36 -7.79 5.04
N PHE A 146 -1.26 -7.61 4.08
CA PHE A 146 -1.81 -6.32 3.67
C PHE A 146 -3.25 -6.23 4.21
N PRO A 147 -3.49 -5.53 5.33
CA PRO A 147 -4.84 -5.41 5.89
C PRO A 147 -5.77 -4.68 4.91
N LEU A 148 -6.92 -5.27 4.59
CA LEU A 148 -7.83 -4.74 3.55
C LEU A 148 -8.37 -3.33 3.87
N ASP A 149 -8.56 -2.99 5.14
CA ASP A 149 -8.98 -1.66 5.62
C ASP A 149 -7.91 -0.57 5.38
N ARG A 150 -6.66 -1.00 5.18
CA ARG A 150 -5.50 -0.13 4.93
C ARG A 150 -5.08 -0.05 3.48
N VAL A 151 -5.69 -0.87 2.63
CA VAL A 151 -5.51 -0.80 1.18
C VAL A 151 -6.35 0.35 0.61
N ARG A 152 -5.81 0.99 -0.43
CA ARG A 152 -6.52 1.94 -1.29
C ARG A 152 -6.46 1.44 -2.73
N LEU A 153 -7.48 1.77 -3.51
CA LEU A 153 -7.55 1.47 -4.93
C LEU A 153 -7.49 2.77 -5.71
N PHE A 154 -6.77 2.76 -6.82
CA PHE A 154 -6.73 3.85 -7.78
C PHE A 154 -7.06 3.31 -9.17
N GLY A 155 -7.82 4.06 -9.95
CA GLY A 155 -8.15 3.77 -11.34
C GLY A 155 -6.96 4.00 -12.28
N ALA A 156 -7.20 3.78 -13.58
CA ALA A 156 -6.19 3.98 -14.62
C ALA A 156 -5.74 5.44 -14.76
N ASP A 157 -6.58 6.37 -14.35
CA ASP A 157 -6.31 7.82 -14.29
C ASP A 157 -5.61 8.24 -12.99
N GLY A 158 -5.28 7.29 -12.13
CA GLY A 158 -4.62 7.51 -10.85
C GLY A 158 -5.53 7.99 -9.72
N HIS A 159 -6.84 8.20 -9.96
CA HIS A 159 -7.80 8.69 -8.95
C HIS A 159 -8.59 7.55 -8.30
N HIS A 160 -9.36 7.83 -7.25
CA HIS A 160 -10.23 6.81 -6.64
C HIS A 160 -11.26 6.28 -7.64
N PRO A 161 -11.32 4.96 -7.89
CA PRO A 161 -12.31 4.37 -8.77
C PRO A 161 -13.65 4.24 -8.04
N ASP A 162 -14.74 4.10 -8.81
CA ASP A 162 -16.03 3.62 -8.28
C ASP A 162 -16.02 2.09 -8.12
N VAL A 163 -15.04 1.58 -7.37
CA VAL A 163 -14.83 0.16 -7.06
C VAL A 163 -14.34 0.04 -5.63
N ALA A 164 -14.92 -0.88 -4.85
CA ALA A 164 -14.52 -1.12 -3.46
C ALA A 164 -14.17 -2.59 -3.20
N LEU A 165 -13.20 -2.83 -2.32
CA LEU A 165 -12.90 -4.14 -1.74
C LEU A 165 -14.06 -4.58 -0.83
N LEU A 166 -14.58 -5.78 -1.08
CA LEU A 166 -15.53 -6.40 -0.19
C LEU A 166 -14.77 -7.07 0.96
N VAL A 167 -14.86 -6.49 2.15
CA VAL A 167 -14.34 -7.10 3.38
C VAL A 167 -15.42 -8.06 3.89
N SER A 168 -15.12 -9.37 3.84
CA SER A 168 -15.96 -10.42 4.41
C SER A 168 -15.75 -10.58 5.91
#